data_AF-A0A5D6WQ84-F1
#
_entry.id   AF-A0A5D6WQ84-F1
#
_cell.length_a   1.000
_cell.length_b   1.000
_cell.length_c   1.000
_cell.angle_alpha   90.00
_cell.angle_beta   90.00
_cell.angle_gamma   90.00
#
_symmetry.space_group_name_H-M   'P 1'
#
loop_
_entity.id
_entity.type
_entity.pdbx_description
1 polymer ?
#
loop_
_entity_poly.entity_id
_entity_poly.type
_entity_poly.pdbx_seq_one_letter_code
_entity_poly.pdbx_strand_id
1 'polypeptide(L)'
;MLRQLETGGGIRDTDDNSGEDTTVVTQVMSDGSVLTTVYEGNRIVSQNKTHAAHPEENPTILSTQVEKSGKIGTDETEKLASAETAALMLNMLQSR
;
A
#
# COMPACT_ATOMS: atom_id res chain seq x y z
N MET A 1 30.58 45.26 11.23
CA MET A 1 30.32 44.61 9.93
C MET A 1 30.40 43.11 10.15
N LEU A 2 29.28 42.38 10.13
CA LEU A 2 29.26 40.92 10.25
C LEU A 2 29.18 40.28 8.87
N ARG A 3 29.97 39.22 8.68
CA ARG A 3 30.28 38.53 7.43
C ARG A 3 29.08 37.68 6.99
N GLN A 4 28.73 37.78 5.71
CA GLN A 4 27.73 36.98 5.02
C GLN A 4 28.18 35.51 5.00
N LEU A 5 27.33 34.60 5.49
CA LEU A 5 27.53 33.16 5.28
C LEU A 5 26.97 32.79 3.91
N GLU A 6 27.86 32.39 3.01
CA GLU A 6 27.53 31.75 1.75
C GLU A 6 27.02 30.34 2.05
N THR A 7 25.70 30.16 2.09
CA THR A 7 25.12 28.82 2.15
C THR A 7 24.98 28.31 0.72
N GLY A 8 26.10 27.85 0.16
CA GLY A 8 26.11 26.91 -0.95
C GLY A 8 25.76 25.53 -0.42
N GLY A 9 24.61 25.00 -0.83
CA GLY A 9 24.16 23.66 -0.49
C GLY A 9 23.24 23.16 -1.58
N GLY A 10 23.71 22.18 -2.34
CA GLY A 10 23.18 21.76 -3.63
C GLY A 10 21.68 21.53 -3.68
N ILE A 11 21.13 21.89 -4.83
CA ILE A 11 19.83 21.41 -5.32
C ILE A 11 19.94 19.88 -5.28
N ARG A 12 19.22 19.25 -4.36
CA ARG A 12 19.12 17.80 -4.29
C ARG A 12 18.15 17.44 -5.40
N ASP A 13 18.67 17.09 -6.58
CA ASP A 13 17.91 16.40 -7.62
C ASP A 13 17.20 15.23 -6.92
N THR A 14 15.90 15.40 -6.72
CA THR A 14 15.04 14.39 -6.13
C THR A 14 14.81 13.41 -7.26
N ASP A 15 15.56 12.32 -7.15
CA ASP A 15 15.55 11.15 -8.02
C ASP A 15 14.15 10.89 -8.58
N ASP A 16 14.04 11.04 -9.89
CA ASP A 16 12.90 10.73 -10.73
C ASP A 16 12.77 9.20 -10.79
N ASN A 17 12.25 8.60 -9.71
CA ASN A 17 11.83 7.20 -9.66
C ASN A 17 10.45 7.13 -9.02
N SER A 18 9.39 7.26 -9.82
CA SER A 18 8.04 6.93 -9.33
C SER A 18 7.22 6.30 -10.45
N GLY A 19 7.81 5.32 -11.13
CA GLY A 19 7.06 4.22 -11.75
C GLY A 19 6.72 3.12 -10.73
N GLU A 20 6.87 3.40 -9.44
CA GLU A 20 6.80 2.44 -8.34
C GLU A 20 5.35 2.26 -7.89
N ASP A 21 4.86 1.03 -7.87
CA ASP A 21 3.56 0.70 -7.32
C ASP A 21 3.51 1.11 -5.84
N THR A 22 2.71 2.12 -5.54
CA THR A 22 2.45 2.57 -4.18
C THR A 22 1.32 1.74 -3.61
N THR A 23 1.53 1.13 -2.44
CA THR A 23 0.48 0.42 -1.69
C THR A 23 0.26 1.12 -0.35
N VAL A 24 -0.96 1.57 -0.08
CA VAL A 24 -1.38 2.10 1.22
C VAL A 24 -2.16 1.03 1.96
N VAL A 25 -1.74 0.71 3.18
CA VAL A 25 -2.41 -0.22 4.09
C VAL A 25 -2.92 0.56 5.28
N THR A 26 -4.24 0.57 5.48
CA THR A 26 -4.89 1.20 6.62
C THR A 26 -5.50 0.12 7.51
N GLN A 27 -5.07 0.07 8.77
CA GLN A 27 -5.52 -0.91 9.76
C GLN A 27 -6.22 -0.19 10.90
N VAL A 28 -7.45 -0.61 11.21
CA VAL A 28 -8.22 -0.12 12.35
C VAL A 28 -8.06 -1.11 13.50
N MET A 29 -7.71 -0.62 14.68
CA MET A 29 -7.42 -1.44 15.86
C MET A 29 -8.54 -1.35 16.90
N SER A 30 -8.59 -2.32 17.82
CA SER A 30 -9.63 -2.43 18.86
C SER A 30 -9.62 -1.28 19.86
N ASP A 31 -8.45 -0.66 20.08
CA ASP A 31 -8.24 0.51 20.94
C ASP A 31 -8.77 1.82 20.31
N GLY A 32 -9.37 1.73 19.12
CA GLY A 32 -9.90 2.84 18.36
C GLY A 32 -8.85 3.64 17.59
N SER A 33 -7.58 3.23 17.63
CA SER A 33 -6.54 3.87 16.80
C SER A 33 -6.46 3.25 15.41
N VAL A 34 -5.86 4.02 14.49
CA VAL A 34 -5.70 3.66 13.09
C VAL A 34 -4.22 3.71 12.75
N LEU A 35 -3.71 2.63 12.16
CA LEU A 35 -2.35 2.51 11.64
C LEU A 35 -2.39 2.60 10.12
N THR A 36 -1.78 3.62 9.55
CA THR A 36 -1.60 3.78 8.10
C THR A 36 -0.14 3.53 7.76
N THR A 37 0.12 2.59 6.84
CA THR A 37 1.46 2.26 6.34
C THR A 37 1.47 2.41 4.82
N VAL A 38 2.37 3.23 4.30
CA VAL A 38 2.58 3.45 2.86
C VAL A 38 3.84 2.69 2.44
N TYR A 39 3.67 1.87 1.41
CA TYR A 39 4.72 1.10 0.77
C TYR A 39 4.98 1.64 -0.63
N GLU A 40 6.25 1.75 -1.00
CA GLU A 40 6.70 1.87 -2.38
C GLU A 40 7.36 0.54 -2.74
N GLY A 41 6.72 -0.25 -3.61
CA GLY A 41 7.09 -1.64 -3.86
C GLY A 41 7.05 -2.50 -2.59
N ASN A 42 8.21 -3.01 -2.16
CA ASN A 42 8.35 -3.82 -0.93
C ASN A 42 8.89 -3.03 0.27
N ARG A 43 9.03 -1.70 0.15
CA ARG A 43 9.65 -0.86 1.17
C ARG A 43 8.59 0.00 1.85
N ILE A 44 8.62 0.07 3.17
CA ILE A 44 7.83 1.05 3.93
C ILE A 44 8.50 2.42 3.78
N VAL A 45 7.74 3.40 3.30
CA VAL A 45 8.21 4.77 3.08
C VAL A 45 7.54 5.78 4.00
N SER A 46 6.35 5.46 4.50
CA SER A 46 5.67 6.22 5.55
C SER A 46 4.87 5.30 6.46
N GLN A 47 4.82 5.64 7.74
CA GLN A 47 3.96 4.98 8.70
C GLN A 47 3.49 5.98 9.74
N ASN A 48 2.19 5.98 10.03
CA ASN A 48 1.60 6.81 11.07
C ASN A 48 0.54 6.04 11.84
N LYS A 49 0.47 6.27 13.15
CA LYS A 49 -0.56 5.73 14.04
C LYS A 49 -1.26 6.88 14.74
N THR A 50 -2.60 6.87 14.71
CA THR A 50 -3.40 7.88 15.43
C THR A 50 -3.44 7.59 16.93
N HIS A 51 -3.86 8.59 17.71
CA HIS A 51 -4.11 8.40 19.13
C HIS A 51 -5.25 7.39 19.35
N ALA A 52 -5.07 6.49 20.32
CA ALA A 52 -6.09 5.53 20.72
C ALA A 52 -7.13 6.19 21.63
N ALA A 53 -8.41 5.95 21.35
CA ALA A 53 -9.49 6.41 22.22
C ALA A 53 -9.48 5.68 23.56
N HIS A 54 -9.14 4.38 23.52
CA HIS A 54 -9.06 3.50 24.69
C HIS A 54 -7.76 2.71 24.62
N PRO A 55 -6.62 3.25 25.08
CA PRO A 55 -5.32 2.60 24.92
C PRO A 55 -5.31 1.22 25.59
N GLU A 56 -5.11 0.20 24.76
CA GLU A 56 -4.90 -1.18 25.18
C GLU A 56 -3.42 -1.54 25.03
N GLU A 57 -2.90 -2.44 25.86
CA GLU A 57 -1.51 -2.87 25.74
C GLU A 57 -1.26 -3.67 24.45
N ASN A 58 -2.24 -4.44 24.00
CA ASN A 58 -2.15 -5.31 22.82
C ASN A 58 -3.44 -5.23 21.98
N PRO A 59 -3.66 -4.11 21.28
CA PRO A 59 -4.87 -3.94 20.50
C PRO A 59 -4.89 -4.89 19.31
N THR A 60 -6.06 -5.47 19.03
CA THR A 60 -6.25 -6.38 17.89
C THR A 60 -6.66 -5.61 16.64
N ILE A 61 -6.23 -6.05 15.47
CA ILE A 61 -6.66 -5.46 14.19
C ILE A 61 -8.12 -5.88 13.93
N LEU A 62 -9.02 -4.91 13.87
CA LEU A 62 -10.44 -5.12 13.56
C LEU A 62 -10.72 -5.09 12.06
N SER A 63 -10.01 -4.24 11.32
CA SER A 63 -10.19 -4.09 9.88
C SER A 63 -8.89 -3.74 9.19
N THR A 64 -8.71 -4.22 7.96
CA THR A 64 -7.58 -3.87 7.10
C THR A 64 -8.11 -3.50 5.71
N GLN A 65 -7.73 -2.32 5.24
CA GLN A 65 -7.98 -1.84 3.90
C GLN A 65 -6.65 -1.69 3.18
N VAL A 66 -6.59 -2.14 1.94
CA VAL A 66 -5.38 -2.05 1.09
C VAL A 66 -5.76 -1.32 -0.19
N GLU A 67 -5.07 -0.23 -0.48
CA GLU A 67 -5.21 0.55 -1.69
C GLU A 67 -3.90 0.48 -2.47
N LYS A 68 -3.96 0.15 -3.76
CA LYS A 68 -2.80 0.06 -4.63
C LYS A 68 -2.95 1.09 -5.75
N SER A 69 -1.94 1.91 -5.94
CA SER A 69 -1.87 2.89 -7.02
C SER A 69 -0.58 2.68 -7.80
N GLY A 70 -0.71 2.43 -9.09
CA GLY A 70 0.38 2.08 -10.00
C GLY A 70 -0.22 1.68 -11.35
N LYS A 71 0.61 1.51 -12.38
CA LYS A 71 0.09 1.01 -13.66
C LYS A 71 -0.40 -0.42 -13.40
N ILE A 72 -1.68 -0.68 -13.67
CA ILE A 72 -2.19 -2.04 -13.65
C ILE A 72 -1.42 -2.82 -14.72
N GLY A 73 -0.35 -3.50 -14.28
CA GLY A 73 0.32 -4.50 -15.09
C GLY A 73 -0.73 -5.54 -15.43
N THR A 74 -0.80 -5.88 -16.69
CA THR A 74 -1.77 -6.78 -17.36
C THR A 74 -1.95 -8.16 -16.69
N ASP A 75 -1.22 -8.49 -15.64
CA ASP A 75 -1.19 -9.79 -14.97
C ASP A 75 -2.42 -10.15 -14.12
N GLU A 76 -3.13 -9.18 -13.51
CA GLU A 76 -4.32 -9.51 -12.69
C GLU A 76 -5.57 -9.80 -13.54
N THR A 77 -5.62 -9.28 -14.77
CA THR A 77 -6.70 -9.56 -15.73
C THR A 77 -6.60 -10.97 -16.34
N GLU A 78 -5.39 -11.53 -16.46
CA GLU A 78 -5.21 -12.88 -17.03
C GLU A 78 -5.56 -13.99 -16.05
N LYS A 79 -5.38 -13.76 -14.74
CA LYS A 79 -5.70 -14.74 -13.69
C LYS A 79 -7.20 -14.89 -13.47
N LEU A 80 -7.98 -13.83 -13.67
CA LEU A 80 -9.44 -13.86 -13.62
C LEU A 80 -10.02 -14.52 -14.88
N ALA A 81 -9.48 -14.21 -16.07
CA ALA A 81 -9.93 -14.83 -17.33
C ALA A 81 -9.66 -16.35 -17.41
N SER A 82 -8.55 -16.82 -16.81
CA SER A 82 -8.22 -18.26 -16.73
C SER A 82 -9.13 -19.01 -15.75
N ALA A 83 -9.57 -18.36 -14.67
CA ALA A 83 -10.47 -18.98 -13.69
C ALA A 83 -11.90 -19.19 -14.24
N GLU A 84 -12.43 -18.22 -15.00
CA GLU A 84 -13.77 -18.32 -15.60
C GLU A 84 -13.83 -19.40 -16.68
N THR A 85 -12.79 -19.51 -17.52
CA THR A 85 -12.70 -20.55 -18.55
C THR A 85 -12.57 -21.95 -17.95
N ALA A 86 -11.85 -22.12 -16.84
CA ALA A 86 -11.75 -23.39 -16.14
C ALA A 86 -13.10 -23.81 -15.50
N ALA A 87 -13.84 -22.87 -14.91
CA ALA A 87 -15.15 -23.13 -14.31
C ALA A 87 -16.19 -23.57 -15.36
N LEU A 88 -16.19 -22.91 -16.54
CA LEU A 88 -17.06 -23.27 -17.66
C LEU A 88 -16.77 -24.68 -18.20
N MET A 89 -15.49 -25.07 -18.31
CA MET A 89 -15.12 -26.41 -18.77
C MET A 89 -15.49 -27.52 -17.77
N LEU A 90 -15.40 -27.26 -16.46
CA LEU A 90 -15.80 -28.22 -15.44
C LEU A 90 -17.31 -28.51 -15.47
N ASN A 91 -18.14 -27.47 -15.63
CA ASN A 91 -19.59 -27.63 -15.65
C ASN A 91 -20.10 -28.41 -16.89
N MET A 92 -19.41 -28.29 -18.02
CA MET A 92 -19.70 -29.09 -19.23
C MET A 92 -19.35 -30.57 -19.08
N LEU A 93 -18.34 -30.90 -18.27
CA LEU A 93 -17.93 -32.29 -18.03
C LEU A 93 -18.84 -33.01 -17.03
N GLN A 94 -19.47 -32.26 -16.12
CA GLN A 94 -20.39 -32.76 -15.10
C GLN A 94 -21.83 -32.96 -15.61
N SER A 95 -22.15 -32.47 -16.82
CA SER A 95 -23.50 -32.57 -17.44
C SER A 95 -23.66 -33.77 -18.39
N ARG A 96 -22.96 -34.89 -18.15
CA ARG A 96 -23.16 -36.17 -18.87
C ARG A 96 -23.79 -37.24 -17.98
#